data_AF-A0A946DDS6-F1
#
_entry.id   AF-A0A946DDS6-F1
#
_cell.length_a   1.000
_cell.length_b   1.000
_cell.length_c   1.000
_cell.angle_alpha   90.00
_cell.angle_beta   90.00
_cell.angle_gamma   90.00
#
_symmetry.space_group_name_H-M   'P 1'
#
loop_
_entity.id
_entity.type
_entity.pdbx_description
1 polymer ?
#
loop_
_entity_poly.entity_id
_entity_poly.type
_entity_poly.pdbx_seq_one_letter_code
_entity_poly.pdbx_strand_id
1 'polypeptide(L)' 'MSEALDILSSRFGYESFRFQQEEIINTLIKGDDALVLMPTGGGKSVCYQIPAIVRKGVGIVISPL' A
#
# COMPACT_ATOMS: atom_id res chain seq x y z
N MET A 1 -9.55 2.32 6.64
CA MET A 1 -8.82 3.60 6.55
C MET A 1 -7.99 3.84 7.80
N SER A 2 -8.58 3.86 9.00
CA SER A 2 -7.81 4.01 10.27
C SER A 2 -6.67 2.99 10.35
N GLU A 3 -6.96 1.71 10.14
CA GLU A 3 -5.95 0.66 10.24
C GLU A 3 -4.78 0.84 9.24
N ALA A 4 -5.06 1.27 8.01
CA ALA A 4 -4.02 1.51 7.00
C ALA A 4 -3.13 2.72 7.38
N LEU A 5 -3.72 3.79 7.91
CA LEU A 5 -2.99 4.96 8.41
C LEU A 5 -2.20 4.62 9.70
N ASP A 6 -2.77 3.80 10.58
CA ASP A 6 -2.10 3.34 11.80
C ASP A 6 -0.86 2.51 11.45
N ILE A 7 -0.96 1.62 10.46
CA ILE A 7 0.19 0.85 9.94
C ILE A 7 1.21 1.80 9.30
N LEU A 8 0.77 2.76 8.50
CA LEU A 8 1.65 3.75 7.86
C LEU A 8 2.48 4.50 8.93
N SER A 9 1.81 5.00 9.96
CA SER A 9 2.47 5.72 11.06
C SER A 9 3.38 4.80 11.88
N SER A 10 2.86 3.70 12.38
CA SER A 10 3.59 2.82 13.33
C SER A 10 4.73 2.02 12.71
N ARG A 11 4.66 1.65 11.42
CA ARG A 11 5.68 0.81 10.77
C ARG A 11 6.53 1.54 9.74
N PHE A 12 6.00 2.58 9.11
CA PHE A 12 6.70 3.32 8.07
C PHE A 12 7.10 4.74 8.49
N GLY A 13 6.59 5.24 9.63
CA GLY A 13 6.95 6.55 10.18
C GLY A 13 6.41 7.73 9.37
N TYR A 14 5.32 7.54 8.61
CA TYR A 14 4.67 8.62 7.86
C TYR A 14 3.28 8.92 8.42
N GLU A 15 2.97 10.20 8.54
CA GLU A 15 1.69 10.66 9.11
C GLU A 15 0.55 10.70 8.08
N SER A 16 0.87 10.69 6.79
CA SER A 16 -0.10 10.77 5.71
C SER A 16 0.36 10.05 4.45
N PHE A 17 -0.62 9.55 3.71
CA PHE A 17 -0.38 9.03 2.37
C PHE A 17 -0.02 10.16 1.41
N ARG A 18 0.83 9.85 0.43
CA ARG A 18 1.24 10.78 -0.63
C ARG A 18 0.50 10.49 -1.92
N PHE A 19 0.17 11.53 -2.67
CA PHE A 19 -0.41 11.40 -4.01
C PHE A 19 -1.61 10.43 -4.03
N GLN A 20 -1.63 9.47 -4.96
CA GLN A 20 -2.70 8.48 -5.11
C GLN A 20 -2.56 7.25 -4.19
N GLN A 21 -1.62 7.22 -3.23
CA GLN A 21 -1.39 6.05 -2.39
C GLN A 21 -2.64 5.58 -1.64
N GLU A 22 -3.39 6.51 -1.06
CA GLU A 22 -4.60 6.19 -0.30
C GLU A 22 -5.67 5.52 -1.18
N GLU A 23 -5.89 6.05 -2.38
CA GLU A 23 -6.83 5.48 -3.36
C GLU A 23 -6.40 4.07 -3.76
N ILE A 24 -5.13 3.88 -4.13
CA ILE A 24 -4.59 2.57 -4.54
C ILE A 24 -4.73 1.55 -3.40
N ILE A 25 -4.33 1.92 -2.18
CA ILE A 25 -4.39 1.04 -1.00
C ILE A 25 -5.83 0.65 -0.69
N ASN A 26 -6.76 1.59 -0.74
CA ASN A 26 -8.18 1.30 -0.49
C ASN A 26 -8.77 0.35 -1.53
N THR A 27 -8.44 0.52 -2.82
CA THR A 27 -8.82 -0.40 -3.89
C THR A 27 -8.33 -1.82 -3.61
N LEU A 28 -7.05 -1.97 -3.28
CA LEU A 28 -6.45 -3.29 -2.99
C LEU A 28 -6.97 -3.91 -1.69
N ILE A 29 -7.29 -3.12 -0.66
CA ILE A 29 -7.90 -3.63 0.58
C ILE A 29 -9.30 -4.19 0.31
N LYS A 30 -10.09 -3.57 -0.59
CA LYS A 30 -11.43 -4.04 -0.96
C LYS A 30 -11.44 -5.38 -1.69
N GLY A 31 -10.30 -5.79 -2.27
CA GLY A 31 -10.22 -7.00 -3.07
C GLY A 31 -10.11 -6.76 -4.56
N ASP A 32 -10.14 -5.50 -5.00
CA ASP A 32 -10.08 -5.12 -6.41
C ASP A 32 -8.63 -5.07 -6.93
N ASP A 33 -8.49 -5.09 -8.26
CA ASP A 33 -7.21 -5.00 -8.96
C ASP A 33 -6.84 -3.55 -9.30
N ALA A 34 -5.54 -3.26 -9.39
CA ALA A 34 -5.05 -1.94 -9.78
C ALA A 34 -3.80 -2.00 -10.66
N LEU A 35 -3.76 -1.17 -11.71
CA LEU A 35 -2.57 -0.87 -12.49
C LEU A 35 -1.96 0.46 -11.99
N VAL A 36 -0.75 0.39 -11.42
CA VAL A 36 -0.14 1.53 -10.73
C VAL A 36 1.07 2.08 -11.49
N LEU A 37 0.88 3.22 -12.16
CA LEU A 37 1.97 4.01 -12.74
C LEU A 37 2.40 5.09 -11.75
N MET A 38 3.60 4.91 -11.18
CA MET A 38 4.22 5.88 -10.28
C MET A 38 5.73 5.91 -10.57
N PRO A 39 6.39 7.07 -10.46
CA PRO A 39 7.82 7.18 -10.65
C PRO A 39 8.60 6.41 -9.57
N THR A 40 9.86 6.11 -9.86
CA THR A 40 10.82 5.62 -8.85
C THR A 40 10.89 6.63 -7.70
N GLY A 41 10.90 6.15 -6.45
CA GLY A 41 10.84 7.00 -5.26
C GLY A 41 9.45 7.52 -4.90
N GLY A 42 8.42 7.30 -5.74
CA GLY A 42 7.04 7.71 -5.46
C GLY A 42 6.33 6.91 -4.35
N GLY A 43 7.00 5.94 -3.72
CA GLY A 43 6.42 5.14 -2.65
C GLY A 43 5.46 4.05 -3.14
N LYS A 44 5.67 3.50 -4.33
CA LYS A 44 4.87 2.38 -4.89
C LYS A 44 4.86 1.16 -3.95
N SER A 45 5.95 0.89 -3.23
CA SER A 45 6.04 -0.29 -2.36
C SER A 45 5.03 -0.28 -1.22
N VAL A 46 4.80 0.89 -0.61
CA VAL A 46 3.79 1.07 0.44
C VAL A 46 2.40 0.69 -0.07
N CYS A 47 2.13 0.91 -1.37
CA CYS A 47 0.84 0.62 -1.98
C CYS A 47 0.48 -0.88 -1.99
N TYR A 48 1.45 -1.81 -1.99
CA TYR A 48 1.17 -3.24 -1.87
C TYR A 48 1.53 -3.82 -0.49
N GLN A 49 2.45 -3.19 0.24
CA GLN A 49 2.86 -3.65 1.58
C GLN A 49 1.76 -3.42 2.62
N ILE A 50 1.09 -2.27 2.62
CA ILE A 50 0.01 -2.01 3.58
C ILE A 50 -1.18 -2.94 3.37
N PRO A 51 -1.72 -3.13 2.15
CA PRO A 51 -2.79 -4.11 1.91
C PRO A 51 -2.41 -5.53 2.33
N ALA A 52 -1.15 -5.93 2.17
CA ALA A 52 -0.67 -7.25 2.60
C ALA A 52 -0.67 -7.44 4.13
N ILE A 53 -0.59 -6.36 4.91
CA ILE A 53 -0.69 -6.40 6.38
C ILE A 53 -2.15 -6.32 6.83
N VAL A 54 -2.98 -5.50 6.18
CA VAL A 54 -4.40 -5.30 6.54
C VAL A 54 -5.24 -6.54 6.23
N ARG A 55 -5.00 -7.19 5.09
CA ARG A 55 -5.79 -8.35 4.67
C ARG A 55 -5.30 -9.62 5.37
N LYS A 56 -6.23 -10.48 5.79
CA LYS A 56 -5.88 -11.82 6.26
C LYS A 56 -5.19 -12.60 5.13
N GLY A 57 -3.99 -13.11 5.38
CA GLY A 57 -3.23 -13.92 4.43
C GLY A 57 -1.79 -13.44 4.31
N VAL A 58 -1.19 -13.70 3.15
CA VAL A 58 0.18 -13.26 2.82
C VAL A 58 0.18 -12.57 1.46
N GLY A 59 0.79 -11.39 1.38
CA GLY A 59 1.04 -10.72 0.10
C GLY A 59 2.22 -11.36 -0.62
N ILE A 60 2.05 -11.72 -1.89
CA ILE A 60 3.10 -12.28 -2.73
C ILE A 60 3.62 -11.19 -3.67
N VAL A 61 4.92 -10.88 -3.56
CA VAL A 61 5.59 -9.92 -4.45
C VAL A 61 6.46 -10.70 -5.42
N ILE A 62 6.20 -10.52 -6.71
CA ILE A 62 7.02 -11.08 -7.78
C ILE A 62 7.90 -9.94 -8.31
N SER A 63 9.19 -9.99 -7.98
CA SER A 63 10.19 -9.06 -8.50
C SER A 63 11.21 -9.84 -9.33
N PRO A 64 11.49 -9.43 -10.58
CA PRO A 64 12.52 -10.09 -11.40
C PRO A 64 13.95 -9.76 -10.95
N LEU A 65 14.13 -8.83 -10.01
CA LEU A 65 15.40 -8.37 -9.44
C LEU A 65 15.29 -8.22 -7.92
#